data_AF-A0A939R361-F1
#
_entry.id   AF-A0A939R361-F1
#
_cell.length_a   1.000
_cell.length_b   1.000
_cell.length_c   1.000
_cell.angle_alpha   90.00
_cell.angle_beta   90.00
_cell.angle_gamma   90.00
#
_symmetry.space_group_name_H-M   'P 1'
#
loop_
_entity.id
_entity.type
_entity.pdbx_description
1 polymer ?
#
loop_
_entity_poly.entity_id
_entity_poly.type
_entity_poly.pdbx_seq_one_letter_code
_entity_poly.pdbx_strand_id
1 'polypeptide(L)'
;MKKIIYISLAFLVLSVCSCRNNKTYQTDGPNASKYAITAEMAYEGVYNYCHSVYDWSVVKENPSMMYVEMGEETDSAYQVIFRSYTGALVYFYVDKISGTTRMVEQVPSLGVEEEVGSFELSDYTK
;
A
#
# COMPACT_ATOMS: atom_id res chain seq x y z
N MET A 1 1.56 -52.43 11.96
CA MET A 1 2.01 -52.84 13.31
C MET A 1 3.52 -52.68 13.42
N LYS A 2 3.98 -51.66 14.15
CA LYS A 2 5.23 -51.64 14.94
C LYS A 2 5.17 -50.37 15.79
N LYS A 3 4.94 -50.59 17.08
CA LYS A 3 4.87 -49.59 18.15
C LYS A 3 6.30 -49.21 18.53
N ILE A 4 6.59 -47.93 18.71
CA ILE A 4 7.74 -47.48 19.50
C ILE A 4 7.23 -46.49 20.53
N ILE A 5 7.54 -46.80 21.78
CA ILE A 5 7.01 -46.29 23.04
C ILE A 5 8.09 -45.39 23.67
N TYR A 6 7.65 -44.18 24.04
CA TYR A 6 8.06 -43.25 25.11
C TYR A 6 9.48 -43.25 25.68
N ILE A 7 10.05 -42.04 25.77
CA ILE A 7 10.77 -41.61 26.98
C ILE A 7 10.31 -40.18 27.34
N SER A 8 9.49 -40.10 28.38
CA SER A 8 9.24 -38.89 29.16
C SER A 8 10.53 -38.47 29.86
N LEU A 9 10.91 -37.20 29.76
CA LEU A 9 11.72 -36.57 30.78
C LEU A 9 10.99 -35.33 31.30
N ALA A 10 10.32 -35.52 32.42
CA ALA A 10 9.79 -34.45 33.24
C ALA A 10 10.95 -33.70 33.89
N PHE A 11 11.03 -32.39 33.67
CA PHE A 11 11.71 -31.50 34.61
C PHE A 11 10.68 -30.58 35.25
N LEU A 12 10.32 -30.98 36.46
CA LEU A 12 9.55 -30.26 37.45
C LEU A 12 10.51 -29.30 38.17
N VAL A 13 10.32 -27.99 38.00
CA VAL A 13 10.73 -27.01 39.02
C VAL A 13 9.57 -26.03 39.22
N LEU A 14 8.85 -26.25 40.31
CA LEU A 14 7.99 -25.28 40.97
C LEU A 14 8.85 -24.36 41.85
N SER A 15 8.46 -23.08 41.92
CA SER A 15 8.51 -22.19 43.09
C SER A 15 9.22 -20.86 42.84
N VAL A 16 8.43 -19.82 42.58
CA VAL A 16 8.32 -18.70 43.53
C VAL A 16 6.96 -18.03 43.41
N CYS A 17 6.18 -18.09 44.48
CA CYS A 17 5.00 -17.25 44.68
C CYS A 17 5.44 -15.80 44.90
N SER A 18 4.82 -14.88 44.17
CA SER A 18 4.53 -13.54 44.65
C SER A 18 3.17 -13.13 44.11
N CYS A 19 2.15 -13.23 44.95
CA CYS A 19 0.87 -12.59 44.70
C CYS A 19 1.06 -11.08 44.79
N ARG A 20 1.16 -10.40 43.64
CA ARG A 20 0.93 -8.96 43.54
C ARG A 20 -0.02 -8.73 42.37
N ASN A 21 -1.23 -8.33 42.72
CA ASN A 21 -2.33 -8.06 41.81
C ASN A 21 -1.96 -6.88 40.89
N ASN A 22 -1.85 -7.10 39.58
CA ASN A 22 -1.96 -6.04 38.59
C ASN A 22 -2.31 -6.63 37.22
N LYS A 23 -3.43 -6.14 36.68
CA LYS A 23 -4.03 -6.38 35.36
C LYS A 23 -3.21 -7.26 34.40
N THR A 24 -3.76 -8.42 34.06
CA THR A 24 -3.37 -9.17 32.87
C THR A 24 -3.61 -8.30 31.63
N TYR A 25 -2.56 -7.70 31.11
CA TYR A 25 -2.49 -7.43 29.68
C TYR A 25 -2.16 -8.76 29.03
N GLN A 26 -3.16 -9.37 28.38
CA GLN A 26 -2.92 -10.37 27.37
C GLN A 26 -1.90 -9.77 26.40
N THR A 27 -0.76 -10.42 26.33
CA THR A 27 0.23 -10.21 25.29
C THR A 27 -0.31 -10.90 24.05
N ASP A 28 -1.35 -10.32 23.46
CA ASP A 28 -1.53 -10.44 22.02
C ASP A 28 -0.36 -9.63 21.45
N GLY A 29 0.70 -10.35 21.07
CA GLY A 29 1.74 -9.75 20.24
C GLY A 29 1.07 -9.05 19.05
N PRO A 30 1.67 -8.01 18.46
CA PRO A 30 1.08 -7.38 17.29
C PRO A 30 0.98 -8.45 16.20
N ASN A 31 -0.19 -9.05 16.07
CA ASN A 31 -0.70 -9.52 14.81
C ASN A 31 -0.69 -8.27 13.96
N ALA A 32 0.41 -8.09 13.22
CA ALA A 32 0.50 -7.11 12.17
C ALA A 32 -0.56 -7.51 11.14
N SER A 33 -1.82 -7.14 11.38
CA SER A 33 -2.74 -6.88 10.29
C SER A 33 -2.01 -5.82 9.48
N LYS A 34 -1.36 -6.22 8.39
CA LYS A 34 -0.91 -5.31 7.36
C LYS A 34 -2.13 -4.44 7.09
N TYR A 35 -2.11 -3.19 7.55
CA TYR A 35 -3.24 -2.29 7.33
C TYR A 35 -3.40 -2.22 5.81
N ALA A 36 -4.55 -2.67 5.31
CA ALA A 36 -4.85 -2.56 3.89
C ALA A 36 -4.71 -1.09 3.50
N ILE A 37 -4.16 -0.85 2.32
CA ILE A 37 -4.02 0.50 1.78
C ILE A 37 -5.42 1.11 1.69
N THR A 38 -5.54 2.37 2.06
CA THR A 38 -6.80 3.12 1.91
C THR A 38 -6.77 3.94 0.62
N ALA A 39 -7.93 4.43 0.19
CA ALA A 39 -8.02 5.32 -0.98
C ALA A 39 -7.17 6.59 -0.79
N GLU A 40 -7.14 7.14 0.42
CA GLU A 40 -6.34 8.31 0.76
C GLU A 40 -4.84 8.04 0.64
N MET A 41 -4.38 6.87 1.13
CA MET A 41 -2.98 6.46 0.98
C MET A 41 -2.60 6.28 -0.49
N ALA A 42 -3.50 5.69 -1.30
CA ALA A 42 -3.30 5.53 -2.73
C ALA A 42 -3.18 6.89 -3.44
N TYR A 43 -4.11 7.82 -3.15
CA TYR A 43 -4.06 9.18 -3.68
C TYR A 43 -2.76 9.88 -3.29
N GLU A 44 -2.41 9.88 -2.00
CA GLU A 44 -1.23 10.58 -1.49
C GLU A 44 0.06 10.03 -2.10
N GLY A 45 0.22 8.71 -2.16
CA GLY A 45 1.41 8.08 -2.73
C GLY A 45 1.56 8.38 -4.22
N VAL A 46 0.48 8.29 -4.99
CA VAL A 46 0.51 8.65 -6.43
C VAL A 46 0.74 10.15 -6.63
N TYR A 47 0.12 11.00 -5.82
CA TYR A 47 0.33 12.45 -5.85
C TYR A 47 1.81 12.79 -5.62
N ASN A 48 2.43 12.17 -4.61
CA ASN A 48 3.84 12.35 -4.28
C ASN A 48 4.76 11.80 -5.38
N TYR A 49 4.45 10.63 -5.95
CA TYR A 49 5.15 10.09 -7.11
C TYR A 49 5.14 11.11 -8.27
N CYS A 50 3.96 11.61 -8.65
CA CYS A 50 3.84 12.55 -9.75
C CYS A 50 4.57 13.87 -9.48
N HIS A 51 4.61 14.35 -8.24
CA HIS A 51 5.39 15.54 -7.84
C HIS A 51 6.90 15.32 -7.83
N SER A 52 7.36 14.07 -7.73
CA SER A 52 8.78 13.73 -7.82
C SER A 52 9.28 13.58 -9.26
N VAL A 53 8.39 13.22 -10.19
CA VAL A 53 8.74 12.89 -11.59
C VAL A 53 8.54 14.07 -12.54
N TYR A 54 7.43 14.80 -12.39
CA TYR A 54 7.04 15.85 -13.33
C TYR A 54 7.34 17.26 -12.80
N ASP A 55 7.53 18.22 -13.72
CA ASP A 55 7.58 19.64 -13.34
C ASP A 55 6.15 20.21 -13.21
N TRP A 56 5.82 20.65 -12.00
CA TRP A 56 4.51 21.22 -11.65
C TRP A 56 4.47 22.75 -11.76
N SER A 57 5.55 23.40 -12.24
CA SER A 57 5.65 24.86 -12.33
C SER A 57 4.46 25.51 -13.06
N VAL A 58 3.96 24.87 -14.13
CA VAL A 58 2.84 25.36 -14.95
C VAL A 58 1.50 25.42 -14.20
N VAL A 59 1.33 24.62 -13.14
CA VAL A 59 0.07 24.54 -12.39
C VAL A 59 -0.20 25.82 -11.60
N LYS A 60 0.84 26.57 -11.23
CA LYS A 60 0.68 27.87 -10.54
C LYS A 60 -0.09 28.89 -11.37
N GLU A 61 0.11 28.88 -12.68
CA GLU A 61 -0.51 29.81 -13.61
C GLU A 61 -1.80 29.22 -14.20
N ASN A 62 -1.85 27.90 -14.37
CA ASN A 62 -3.01 27.21 -14.92
C ASN A 62 -3.28 25.88 -14.20
N PRO A 63 -4.06 25.90 -13.10
CA PRO A 63 -4.29 24.72 -12.26
C PRO A 63 -4.98 23.55 -12.95
N SER A 64 -5.66 23.77 -14.07
CA SER A 64 -6.36 22.70 -14.81
C SER A 64 -5.46 21.97 -15.81
N MET A 65 -4.24 22.47 -16.06
CA MET A 65 -3.32 21.86 -17.03
C MET A 65 -2.76 20.53 -16.54
N MET A 66 -2.52 20.40 -15.24
CA MET A 66 -2.06 19.15 -14.63
C MET A 66 -2.77 18.93 -13.31
N TYR A 67 -3.19 17.71 -13.06
CA TYR A 67 -3.83 17.34 -11.80
C TYR A 67 -3.71 15.85 -11.55
N VAL A 68 -3.93 15.47 -10.28
CA VAL A 68 -4.14 14.09 -9.86
C VAL A 68 -5.55 14.00 -9.28
N GLU A 69 -6.29 12.97 -9.62
CA GLU A 69 -7.64 12.71 -9.10
C GLU A 69 -7.89 11.22 -8.88
N MET A 70 -8.89 10.89 -8.07
CA MET A 70 -9.35 9.51 -7.92
C MET A 70 -10.14 9.08 -9.17
N GLY A 71 -9.85 7.89 -9.67
CA GLY A 71 -10.59 7.25 -10.75
C GLY A 71 -11.63 6.26 -10.24
N GLU A 72 -12.02 5.33 -11.11
CA GLU A 72 -12.96 4.26 -10.75
C GLU A 72 -12.28 3.19 -9.90
N GLU A 73 -12.78 2.99 -8.69
CA GLU A 73 -12.30 1.94 -7.80
C GLU A 73 -12.76 0.55 -8.27
N THR A 74 -11.85 -0.42 -8.21
CA THR A 74 -12.15 -1.84 -8.43
C THR A 74 -12.06 -2.61 -7.11
N ASP A 75 -12.49 -3.87 -7.06
CA ASP A 75 -12.37 -4.70 -5.85
C ASP A 75 -10.92 -4.85 -5.37
N SER A 76 -9.96 -4.91 -6.29
CA SER A 76 -8.55 -5.23 -6.00
C SER A 76 -7.59 -4.05 -6.01
N ALA A 77 -7.97 -2.94 -6.64
CA ALA A 77 -7.11 -1.77 -6.79
C ALA A 77 -7.88 -0.45 -6.67
N TYR A 78 -7.22 0.54 -6.07
CA TYR A 78 -7.61 1.94 -6.25
C TYR A 78 -7.05 2.45 -7.57
N GLN A 79 -7.88 3.14 -8.34
CA GLN A 79 -7.42 3.87 -9.51
C GLN A 79 -7.16 5.33 -9.13
N VAL A 80 -5.99 5.83 -9.46
CA VAL A 80 -5.65 7.25 -9.39
C VAL A 80 -5.24 7.69 -10.79
N ILE A 81 -5.67 8.86 -11.22
CA ILE A 81 -5.45 9.36 -12.57
C ILE A 81 -4.60 10.62 -12.47
N PHE A 82 -3.50 10.64 -13.20
CA PHE A 82 -2.74 11.87 -13.45
C PHE A 82 -3.02 12.37 -14.85
N ARG A 83 -3.36 13.65 -14.96
CA ARG A 83 -3.38 14.36 -16.24
C ARG A 83 -2.11 15.19 -16.38
N SER A 84 -1.36 14.96 -17.44
CA SER A 84 -0.18 15.77 -17.79
C SER A 84 -0.55 17.06 -18.53
N TYR A 85 0.40 18.00 -18.63
CA TYR A 85 0.17 19.28 -19.32
C TYR A 85 -0.08 19.11 -20.83
N THR A 86 0.37 18.00 -21.42
CA THR A 86 0.14 17.67 -22.83
C THR A 86 -1.24 17.05 -23.08
N GLY A 87 -1.97 16.72 -22.00
CA GLY A 87 -3.26 16.05 -22.07
C GLY A 87 -3.18 14.52 -22.10
N ALA A 88 -1.98 13.93 -22.04
CA ALA A 88 -1.83 12.50 -21.75
C ALA A 88 -2.31 12.18 -20.32
N LEU A 89 -2.92 11.02 -20.16
CA LEU A 89 -3.40 10.48 -18.90
C LEU A 89 -2.50 9.33 -18.46
N VAL A 90 -2.17 9.24 -17.19
CA VAL A 90 -1.56 8.05 -16.60
C VAL A 90 -2.51 7.49 -15.55
N TYR A 91 -2.97 6.26 -15.77
CA TYR A 91 -3.78 5.50 -14.84
C TYR A 91 -2.87 4.68 -13.93
N PHE A 92 -2.94 4.97 -12.64
CA PHE A 92 -2.25 4.25 -11.59
C PHE A 92 -3.22 3.27 -10.94
N TYR A 93 -2.92 1.99 -11.03
CA TYR A 93 -3.67 0.92 -10.38
C TYR A 93 -2.89 0.47 -9.15
N VAL A 94 -3.31 0.94 -7.98
CA VAL A 94 -2.67 0.66 -6.69
C VAL A 94 -3.30 -0.57 -6.06
N ASP A 95 -2.56 -1.68 -5.98
CA ASP A 95 -3.04 -2.90 -5.32
C ASP A 95 -3.32 -2.64 -3.83
N LYS A 96 -4.54 -2.98 -3.37
CA LYS A 96 -5.01 -2.61 -2.02
C LYS A 96 -4.27 -3.31 -0.88
N ILE A 97 -3.52 -4.38 -1.16
CA ILE A 97 -2.86 -5.22 -0.15
C ILE A 97 -1.35 -5.00 -0.12
N SER A 98 -0.73 -4.93 -1.30
CA SER A 98 0.71 -4.81 -1.47
C SER A 98 1.17 -3.37 -1.61
N GLY A 99 0.39 -2.51 -2.27
CA GLY A 99 0.85 -1.18 -2.68
C GLY A 99 1.67 -1.18 -3.96
N THR A 100 1.88 -2.33 -4.59
CA THR A 100 2.45 -2.37 -5.93
C THR A 100 1.52 -1.61 -6.86
N THR A 101 2.06 -0.61 -7.53
CA THR A 101 1.31 0.33 -8.37
C THR A 101 1.71 0.14 -9.82
N ARG A 102 0.76 -0.24 -10.66
CA ARG A 102 0.94 -0.40 -12.11
C ARG A 102 0.52 0.86 -12.85
N MET A 103 1.28 1.28 -13.85
CA MET A 103 1.06 2.51 -14.60
C MET A 103 0.69 2.22 -16.05
N VAL A 104 -0.44 2.76 -16.50
CA VAL A 104 -0.87 2.71 -17.90
C VAL A 104 -0.97 4.15 -18.42
N GLU A 105 -0.16 4.51 -19.39
CA GLU A 105 -0.29 5.78 -20.10
C GLU A 105 -1.32 5.64 -21.22
N GLN A 106 -2.17 6.65 -21.36
CA GLN A 106 -3.09 6.79 -22.47
C GLN A 106 -2.92 8.18 -23.08
N VAL A 107 -2.82 8.23 -24.40
CA VAL A 107 -2.76 9.48 -25.17
C VAL A 107 -3.99 9.52 -26.09
N PRO A 108 -5.12 10.10 -25.62
CA PRO A 108 -6.39 10.03 -26.34
C PRO A 108 -6.33 10.60 -27.77
N SER A 109 -5.55 11.66 -27.97
CA SER A 109 -5.38 12.29 -29.28
C SER A 109 -4.67 11.39 -30.30
N LEU A 110 -3.91 10.40 -29.84
CA LEU A 110 -3.20 9.44 -30.67
C LEU A 110 -3.84 8.05 -30.66
N GLY A 111 -4.83 7.81 -29.79
CA GLY A 111 -5.44 6.49 -29.60
C GLY A 111 -4.45 5.44 -29.09
N VAL A 112 -3.43 5.87 -28.34
CA VAL A 112 -2.39 5.01 -27.79
C VAL A 112 -2.68 4.72 -26.32
N GLU A 113 -2.48 3.46 -25.92
CA GLU A 113 -2.51 3.01 -24.53
C GLU A 113 -1.37 2.01 -24.31
N GLU A 114 -0.52 2.25 -23.30
CA GLU A 114 0.68 1.47 -23.04
C GLU A 114 0.95 1.31 -21.54
N GLU A 115 1.39 0.13 -21.11
CA GLU A 115 1.91 -0.06 -19.76
C GLU A 115 3.33 0.48 -19.67
N VAL A 116 3.52 1.55 -18.90
CA VAL A 116 4.78 2.31 -18.86
C VAL A 116 5.64 1.97 -17.64
N GLY A 117 5.15 1.12 -16.74
CA GLY A 117 5.94 0.55 -15.64
C GLY A 117 5.17 0.36 -14.35
N SER A 118 5.93 0.20 -13.26
CA SER A 118 5.39 0.01 -11.90
C SER A 118 6.31 0.58 -10.82
N PHE A 119 5.76 0.89 -9.65
CA PHE A 119 6.51 1.27 -8.45
C PHE A 119 5.82 0.79 -7.16
N GLU A 120 6.52 0.86 -6.03
CA GLU A 120 5.95 0.54 -4.71
C GLU A 120 5.43 1.82 -4.04
N LEU A 121 4.14 1.84 -3.67
CA LEU A 121 3.50 3.03 -3.08
C LEU A 121 4.22 3.53 -1.82
N SER A 122 4.79 2.61 -1.03
CA SER A 122 5.51 2.91 0.21
C SER A 122 6.73 3.80 0.01
N ASP A 123 7.29 3.86 -1.20
CA ASP A 123 8.41 4.76 -1.50
C ASP A 123 7.98 6.23 -1.52
N TYR A 124 6.67 6.48 -1.59
CA TYR A 124 6.05 7.80 -1.77
C TYR A 124 5.02 8.16 -0.69
N THR A 125 4.74 7.28 0.27
CA THR A 125 3.90 7.57 1.46
C THR A 125 4.80 7.55 2.70
N LYS A 126 4.95 8.69 3.38
CA LYS A 126 5.80 8.82 4.59
C LYS A 126 4.98 8.89 5.86
#